data_AF-A0AB39BU22-F1
#
_entry.id   AF-A0AB39BU22-F1
#
_cell.length_a   1.000
_cell.length_b   1.000
_cell.length_c   1.000
_cell.angle_alpha   90.00
_cell.angle_beta   90.00
_cell.angle_gamma   90.00
#
_symmetry.space_group_name_H-M   'P 1'
#
loop_
_entity.id
_entity.type
_entity.pdbx_description
1 polymer ?
#
loop_
_entity_poly.entity_id
_entity_poly.type
_entity_poly.pdbx_seq_one_letter_code
_entity_poly.pdbx_strand_id
1 'polypeptide(L)'
;MKKSLVSKVIVFTVSIFLFTVVGQPYFTAASTPNSYEDYYEDFFDGDSTWENLKFEDLDLLSLNELEDLGLNVEDGYDEINEEIFNDGFDFEAAVEELDIAKMDEEEEEEFLEIINEVAALSSTEEEELLVEALTGFFDSNSEVYNDLEATETQMIEDYIEKIESEENNFISSINKTLFGEEAYAAKKKGKIAIGVNLLGSIFNVAFAGLVGGGASAVKNLIKKKGKKVVAQQLSRVATAQAKKAGIKTVKGVAIATVIANVVYTALDYADVGGALAKLIDRVDWYPRNGWVDVTK
;
A
#
# COMPACT_ATOMS: atom_id res chain seq x y z
N MET A 1 43.66 -76.53 -8.28
CA MET A 1 42.94 -77.32 -7.25
C MET A 1 42.32 -76.34 -6.26
N LYS A 2 41.02 -76.49 -6.01
CA LYS A 2 40.15 -75.94 -4.94
C LYS A 2 40.15 -74.42 -4.71
N LYS A 3 39.15 -73.66 -5.19
CA LYS A 3 37.73 -73.54 -4.75
C LYS A 3 37.54 -73.11 -3.30
N SER A 4 36.87 -71.96 -3.12
CA SER A 4 35.59 -71.80 -2.39
C SER A 4 35.35 -70.30 -2.08
N LEU A 5 34.16 -69.67 -2.14
CA LEU A 5 32.80 -69.99 -2.59
C LEU A 5 32.02 -68.66 -2.77
N VAL A 6 30.84 -68.78 -3.34
CA VAL A 6 29.93 -67.78 -3.94
C VAL A 6 28.94 -67.15 -2.95
N SER A 7 28.52 -65.89 -3.18
CA SER A 7 27.12 -65.39 -3.26
C SER A 7 27.03 -63.92 -2.87
N LYS A 8 26.21 -63.02 -3.44
CA LYS A 8 25.23 -62.91 -4.55
C LYS A 8 24.98 -61.38 -4.63
N VAL A 9 24.82 -60.72 -5.78
CA VAL A 9 23.51 -60.30 -6.38
C VAL A 9 23.93 -59.17 -7.39
N ILE A 10 23.98 -59.44 -8.70
CA ILE A 10 23.00 -59.04 -9.77
C ILE A 10 23.25 -57.58 -10.26
N VAL A 11 23.88 -57.33 -11.43
CA VAL A 11 23.31 -57.24 -12.82
C VAL A 11 22.70 -55.84 -13.04
N PHE A 12 22.92 -55.05 -14.10
CA PHE A 12 23.46 -55.25 -15.45
C PHE A 12 23.77 -53.88 -16.09
N THR A 13 24.72 -53.86 -17.02
CA THR A 13 24.87 -52.84 -18.07
C THR A 13 23.97 -53.20 -19.26
N VAL A 14 23.18 -52.27 -19.80
CA VAL A 14 22.63 -52.35 -21.17
C VAL A 14 22.78 -51.01 -21.85
N SER A 15 23.64 -50.96 -22.86
CA SER A 15 23.48 -50.03 -23.98
C SER A 15 22.43 -50.60 -24.93
N ILE A 16 21.48 -49.79 -25.40
CA ILE A 16 20.89 -49.88 -26.76
C ILE A 16 20.21 -48.53 -27.10
N PHE A 17 20.42 -48.15 -28.34
CA PHE A 17 20.00 -47.00 -29.12
C PHE A 17 18.48 -46.64 -29.14
N LEU A 18 18.25 -45.36 -29.48
CA LEU A 18 17.16 -44.76 -30.29
C LEU A 18 15.78 -44.46 -29.66
N PHE A 19 15.52 -43.15 -29.56
CA PHE A 19 14.28 -42.39 -29.86
C PHE A 19 12.92 -43.10 -29.64
N THR A 20 12.11 -42.58 -28.71
CA THR A 20 10.83 -41.88 -29.01
C THR A 20 10.08 -41.45 -27.73
N VAL A 21 9.87 -40.14 -27.61
CA VAL A 21 8.64 -39.43 -27.18
C VAL A 21 8.11 -39.59 -25.73
N VAL A 22 7.88 -38.41 -25.13
CA VAL A 22 7.17 -38.02 -23.88
C VAL A 22 7.98 -38.03 -22.58
N GLY A 23 8.21 -36.82 -22.05
CA GLY A 23 8.41 -36.61 -20.61
C GLY A 23 9.50 -35.62 -20.23
N GLN A 24 9.17 -34.32 -20.30
CA GLN A 24 9.75 -33.21 -19.54
C GLN A 24 11.23 -32.82 -19.84
N PRO A 25 11.49 -31.67 -20.49
CA PRO A 25 12.76 -30.98 -20.26
C PRO A 25 12.76 -30.45 -18.82
N TYR A 26 13.89 -30.63 -18.14
CA TYR A 26 14.21 -29.95 -16.89
C TYR A 26 13.89 -28.46 -17.07
N PHE A 27 12.87 -27.99 -16.34
CA PHE A 27 12.61 -26.57 -16.15
C PHE A 27 13.85 -25.98 -15.48
N THR A 28 14.70 -25.34 -16.27
CA THR A 28 15.37 -24.13 -15.80
C THR A 28 14.24 -23.18 -15.47
N ALA A 29 13.97 -22.97 -14.19
CA ALA A 29 13.19 -21.82 -13.75
C ALA A 29 14.00 -20.59 -14.14
N ALA A 30 13.81 -20.13 -15.38
CA ALA A 30 13.93 -18.72 -15.67
C ALA A 30 12.75 -18.08 -14.92
N SER A 31 12.99 -17.67 -13.69
CA SER A 31 12.20 -16.62 -13.07
C SER A 31 12.45 -15.38 -13.92
N THR A 32 11.50 -15.06 -14.79
CA THR A 32 11.33 -13.69 -15.27
C THR A 32 11.29 -12.80 -14.02
N PRO A 33 12.19 -11.81 -13.89
CA PRO A 33 12.10 -10.81 -12.84
C PRO A 33 10.75 -10.13 -12.99
N ASN A 34 9.93 -10.21 -11.95
CA ASN A 34 8.61 -9.64 -11.96
C ASN A 34 8.81 -8.18 -11.53
N SER A 35 9.15 -7.31 -12.48
CA SER A 35 9.67 -5.96 -12.21
C SER A 35 8.80 -5.06 -11.34
N TYR A 36 7.52 -5.40 -11.16
CA TYR A 36 6.61 -4.73 -10.23
C TYR A 36 6.78 -5.18 -8.76
N GLU A 37 7.08 -6.46 -8.51
CA GLU A 37 7.42 -6.93 -7.15
C GLU A 37 8.75 -6.32 -6.71
N ASP A 38 9.73 -6.24 -7.63
CA ASP A 38 11.02 -5.61 -7.36
C ASP A 38 10.85 -4.09 -7.06
N TYR A 39 10.00 -3.35 -7.81
CA TYR A 39 9.72 -1.93 -7.51
C TYR A 39 9.15 -1.71 -6.11
N TYR A 40 8.13 -2.49 -5.71
CA TYR A 40 7.47 -2.26 -4.42
C TYR A 40 8.38 -2.58 -3.25
N GLU A 41 9.17 -3.65 -3.38
CA GLU A 41 10.19 -4.00 -2.40
C GLU A 41 11.29 -2.95 -2.33
N ASP A 42 11.64 -2.27 -3.43
CA ASP A 42 12.69 -1.24 -3.46
C ASP A 42 12.17 0.16 -3.03
N PHE A 43 10.94 0.55 -3.41
CA PHE A 43 10.37 1.86 -3.11
C PHE A 43 9.89 1.96 -1.66
N PHE A 44 9.33 0.87 -1.11
CA PHE A 44 8.87 0.80 0.29
C PHE A 44 9.78 -0.11 1.14
N ASP A 45 11.08 -0.10 0.85
CA ASP A 45 12.10 -0.94 1.50
C ASP A 45 12.50 -0.43 2.90
N GLY A 46 12.06 0.79 3.25
CA GLY A 46 12.41 1.46 4.47
C GLY A 46 11.93 0.71 5.70
N ASP A 47 12.76 0.71 6.75
CA ASP A 47 12.42 0.19 8.07
C ASP A 47 11.33 1.11 8.69
N SER A 48 10.06 0.97 8.29
CA SER A 48 9.01 1.76 8.92
C SER A 48 8.89 1.37 10.38
N THR A 49 9.28 2.29 11.24
CA THR A 49 9.07 2.24 12.70
C THR A 49 7.59 2.08 13.06
N TRP A 50 6.69 2.37 12.11
CA TRP A 50 5.24 2.40 12.27
C TRP A 50 4.52 1.09 11.92
N GLU A 51 5.09 0.21 11.08
CA GLU A 51 4.35 -0.93 10.49
C GLU A 51 3.70 -1.86 11.52
N ASN A 52 4.29 -1.90 12.71
CA ASN A 52 3.86 -2.74 13.82
C ASN A 52 3.64 -1.96 15.12
N LEU A 53 3.75 -0.63 15.06
CA LEU A 53 3.59 0.25 16.21
C LEU A 53 2.11 0.34 16.57
N LYS A 54 1.79 0.15 17.84
CA LYS A 54 0.43 0.34 18.35
C LYS A 54 0.27 1.74 18.91
N PHE A 55 -0.98 2.21 19.00
CA PHE A 55 -1.28 3.48 19.68
C PHE A 55 -0.82 3.50 21.14
N GLU A 56 -0.79 2.35 21.81
CA GLU A 56 -0.29 2.21 23.17
C GLU A 56 1.22 2.47 23.26
N ASP A 57 1.97 2.15 22.20
CA ASP A 57 3.42 2.37 22.14
C ASP A 57 3.73 3.87 21.96
N LEU A 58 2.90 4.60 21.21
CA LEU A 58 2.99 6.06 21.07
C LEU A 58 2.78 6.82 22.38
N ASP A 59 2.09 6.24 23.38
CA ASP A 59 1.90 6.87 24.70
C ASP A 59 3.17 6.79 25.57
N LEU A 60 4.17 6.00 25.16
CA LEU A 60 5.41 5.80 25.90
C LEU A 60 6.55 6.71 25.42
N LEU A 61 6.35 7.41 24.29
CA LEU A 61 7.34 8.25 23.65
C LEU A 61 7.25 9.70 24.14
N SER A 62 8.41 10.35 24.24
CA SER A 62 8.52 11.79 24.48
C SER A 62 8.17 12.60 23.22
N LEU A 63 7.91 13.90 23.38
CA LEU A 63 7.61 14.78 22.23
C LEU A 63 8.71 14.74 21.17
N ASN A 64 9.98 14.80 21.57
CA ASN A 64 11.10 14.69 20.65
C ASN A 64 11.14 13.34 19.92
N GLU A 65 10.80 12.24 20.61
CA GLU A 65 10.74 10.92 19.97
C GLU A 65 9.55 10.79 19.00
N LEU A 66 8.46 11.54 19.23
CA LEU A 66 7.33 11.61 18.30
C LEU A 66 7.69 12.45 17.07
N GLU A 67 8.36 13.60 17.27
CA GLU A 67 8.87 14.45 16.19
C GLU A 67 9.92 13.71 15.34
N ASP A 68 10.86 13.00 15.97
CA ASP A 68 11.84 12.14 15.29
C ASP A 68 11.18 11.00 14.50
N LEU A 69 9.95 10.63 14.84
CA LEU A 69 9.15 9.64 14.11
C LEU A 69 8.34 10.24 12.96
N GLY A 70 8.43 11.55 12.72
CA GLY A 70 7.70 12.26 11.67
C GLY A 70 6.31 12.75 12.07
N LEU A 71 5.91 12.64 13.36
CA LEU A 71 4.65 13.21 13.82
C LEU A 71 4.77 14.71 13.98
N ASN A 72 3.78 15.44 13.48
CA ASN A 72 3.60 16.82 13.88
C ASN A 72 3.06 16.86 15.33
N VAL A 73 3.82 17.55 16.19
CA VAL A 73 3.59 17.71 17.63
C VAL A 73 3.33 19.17 18.02
N GLU A 74 3.03 20.03 17.05
CA GLU A 74 2.71 21.43 17.30
C GLU A 74 1.44 21.58 18.14
N ASP A 75 1.42 22.60 18.99
CA ASP A 75 0.30 22.89 19.89
C ASP A 75 -0.97 23.19 19.05
N GLY A 76 -1.97 22.32 19.14
CA GLY A 76 -3.24 22.45 18.40
C GLY A 76 -3.38 21.50 17.21
N TYR A 77 -2.29 20.89 16.74
CA TYR A 77 -2.33 19.90 15.65
C TYR A 77 -3.02 18.58 16.04
N ASP A 78 -3.25 18.39 17.34
CA ASP A 78 -3.99 17.28 17.91
C ASP A 78 -5.47 17.60 18.21
N GLU A 79 -5.93 18.80 17.80
CA GLU A 79 -7.34 19.16 17.83
C GLU A 79 -8.15 18.23 16.92
N ILE A 80 -9.38 17.96 17.33
CA ILE A 80 -10.21 16.93 16.71
C ILE A 80 -11.46 17.61 16.17
N ASN A 81 -11.66 17.48 14.86
CA ASN A 81 -12.94 17.68 14.23
C ASN A 81 -13.94 16.61 14.70
N GLU A 82 -14.82 16.98 15.63
CA GLU A 82 -15.85 16.10 16.15
C GLU A 82 -17.10 16.03 15.27
N GLU A 83 -17.17 16.77 14.16
CA GLU A 83 -18.36 16.81 13.30
C GLU A 83 -18.69 15.46 12.69
N ILE A 84 -17.69 14.59 12.50
CA ILE A 84 -17.87 13.20 12.06
C ILE A 84 -18.78 12.37 12.99
N PHE A 85 -19.08 12.86 14.21
CA PHE A 85 -20.01 12.23 15.16
C PHE A 85 -21.40 12.87 15.18
N ASN A 86 -21.62 13.94 14.42
CA ASN A 86 -22.93 14.58 14.34
C ASN A 86 -23.96 13.66 13.67
N ASP A 87 -25.18 13.67 14.20
CA ASP A 87 -26.29 12.95 13.58
C ASP A 87 -26.55 13.51 12.18
N GLY A 88 -26.41 12.65 11.17
CA GLY A 88 -26.61 13.03 9.76
C GLY A 88 -25.37 13.61 9.07
N PHE A 89 -24.18 13.49 9.64
CA PHE A 89 -22.93 13.80 8.94
C PHE A 89 -22.83 13.03 7.62
N ASP A 90 -22.54 13.74 6.54
CA ASP A 90 -22.45 13.18 5.19
C ASP A 90 -20.98 12.88 4.85
N PHE A 91 -20.60 11.61 5.05
CA PHE A 91 -19.24 11.14 4.78
C PHE A 91 -18.87 11.15 3.30
N GLU A 92 -19.85 11.00 2.40
CA GLU A 92 -19.56 11.01 0.96
C GLU A 92 -19.26 12.45 0.53
N ALA A 93 -20.06 13.43 0.98
CA ALA A 93 -19.79 14.84 0.72
C ALA A 93 -18.48 15.34 1.36
N ALA A 94 -18.22 15.00 2.63
CA ALA A 94 -16.99 15.42 3.32
C ALA A 94 -15.72 14.86 2.64
N VAL A 95 -15.77 13.63 2.12
CA VAL A 95 -14.66 13.07 1.35
C VAL A 95 -14.55 13.68 -0.06
N GLU A 96 -15.66 14.13 -0.66
CA GLU A 96 -15.62 14.90 -1.91
C GLU A 96 -14.94 16.27 -1.76
N GLU A 97 -15.06 16.87 -0.57
CA GLU A 97 -14.44 18.15 -0.21
C GLU A 97 -12.93 18.06 0.06
N LEU A 98 -12.39 16.85 0.23
CA LEU A 98 -10.93 16.62 0.18
C LEU A 98 -10.42 16.80 -1.26
N ASP A 99 -10.23 18.07 -1.64
CA ASP A 99 -9.83 18.53 -2.96
C ASP A 99 -9.01 19.82 -2.85
N ILE A 100 -7.69 19.70 -3.02
CA ILE A 100 -6.72 20.78 -2.83
C ILE A 100 -7.08 22.01 -3.68
N ALA A 101 -7.50 21.82 -4.93
CA ALA A 101 -7.90 22.92 -5.82
C ALA A 101 -9.10 23.74 -5.34
N LYS A 102 -9.85 23.24 -4.34
CA LYS A 102 -11.04 23.89 -3.80
C LYS A 102 -10.84 24.45 -2.40
N MET A 103 -9.72 24.15 -1.76
CA MET A 103 -9.34 24.68 -0.45
C MET A 103 -8.94 26.15 -0.58
N ASP A 104 -9.14 26.92 0.49
CA ASP A 104 -8.47 28.22 0.60
C ASP A 104 -7.00 28.07 1.03
N GLU A 105 -6.26 29.18 1.09
CA GLU A 105 -4.80 29.16 1.32
C GLU A 105 -4.42 28.54 2.68
N GLU A 106 -5.24 28.73 3.72
CA GLU A 106 -4.99 28.19 5.06
C GLU A 106 -5.34 26.69 5.09
N GLU A 107 -6.49 26.32 4.53
CA GLU A 107 -6.92 24.91 4.41
C GLU A 107 -5.95 24.08 3.54
N GLU A 108 -5.43 24.66 2.46
CA GLU A 108 -4.45 24.03 1.57
C GLU A 108 -3.12 23.76 2.31
N GLU A 109 -2.62 24.74 3.07
CA GLU A 109 -1.38 24.61 3.84
C GLU A 109 -1.51 23.47 4.88
N GLU A 110 -2.58 23.48 5.67
CA GLU A 110 -2.85 22.41 6.66
C GLU A 110 -3.00 21.03 6.00
N PHE A 111 -3.67 20.96 4.84
CA PHE A 111 -3.85 19.69 4.16
C PHE A 111 -2.56 19.15 3.53
N LEU A 112 -1.68 20.03 3.05
CA LEU A 112 -0.35 19.65 2.58
C LEU A 112 0.54 19.19 3.74
N GLU A 113 0.44 19.78 4.93
CA GLU A 113 1.13 19.26 6.13
C GLU A 113 0.71 17.82 6.46
N ILE A 114 -0.58 17.52 6.38
CA ILE A 114 -1.10 16.16 6.52
C ILE A 114 -0.49 15.22 5.49
N ILE A 115 -0.39 15.62 4.22
CA ILE A 115 0.21 14.80 3.17
C ILE A 115 1.70 14.53 3.46
N ASN A 116 2.45 15.56 3.87
CA ASN A 116 3.86 15.42 4.22
C ASN A 116 4.06 14.50 5.41
N GLU A 117 3.25 14.64 6.47
CA GLU A 117 3.28 13.72 7.61
C GLU A 117 2.99 12.29 7.15
N VAL A 118 1.93 12.05 6.37
CA VAL A 118 1.61 10.70 5.89
C VAL A 118 2.75 10.08 5.08
N ALA A 119 3.44 10.88 4.26
CA ALA A 119 4.59 10.41 3.50
C ALA A 119 5.79 10.07 4.40
N ALA A 120 6.13 10.95 5.35
CA ALA A 120 7.21 10.73 6.33
C ALA A 120 6.95 9.53 7.26
N LEU A 121 5.68 9.26 7.56
CA LEU A 121 5.26 8.09 8.34
C LEU A 121 5.22 6.79 7.52
N SER A 122 5.40 6.87 6.21
CA SER A 122 5.37 5.71 5.32
C SER A 122 6.72 4.98 5.30
N SER A 123 6.73 3.72 4.86
CA SER A 123 7.93 2.89 4.77
C SER A 123 8.85 3.23 3.59
N THR A 124 8.80 4.44 3.04
CA THR A 124 9.55 4.81 1.83
C THR A 124 10.70 5.76 2.16
N GLU A 125 11.86 5.54 1.54
CA GLU A 125 12.93 6.56 1.50
C GLU A 125 12.65 7.63 0.41
N GLU A 126 11.63 7.40 -0.42
CA GLU A 126 11.20 8.23 -1.55
C GLU A 126 10.05 9.17 -1.17
N GLU A 127 10.16 9.82 -0.01
CA GLU A 127 9.10 10.66 0.57
C GLU A 127 8.56 11.70 -0.41
N GLU A 128 9.45 12.38 -1.16
CA GLU A 128 9.08 13.40 -2.14
C GLU A 128 8.16 12.86 -3.25
N LEU A 129 8.43 11.64 -3.75
CA LEU A 129 7.61 11.00 -4.79
C LEU A 129 6.24 10.60 -4.25
N LEU A 130 6.18 10.16 -2.98
CA LEU A 130 4.90 9.84 -2.35
C LEU A 130 4.09 11.12 -2.06
N VAL A 131 4.73 12.22 -1.64
CA VAL A 131 4.08 13.52 -1.48
C VAL A 131 3.48 13.98 -2.81
N GLU A 132 4.22 13.89 -3.91
CA GLU A 132 3.72 14.25 -5.24
C GLU A 132 2.52 13.39 -5.65
N ALA A 133 2.62 12.07 -5.48
CA ALA A 133 1.54 11.14 -5.79
C ALA A 133 0.27 11.43 -4.98
N LEU A 134 0.39 11.68 -3.67
CA LEU A 134 -0.74 12.00 -2.79
C LEU A 134 -1.34 13.37 -3.13
N THR A 135 -0.51 14.38 -3.36
CA THR A 135 -0.95 15.72 -3.77
C THR A 135 -1.76 15.63 -5.06
N GLY A 136 -1.22 14.95 -6.08
CA GLY A 136 -1.93 14.74 -7.34
C GLY A 136 -3.24 13.96 -7.18
N PHE A 137 -3.27 12.94 -6.30
CA PHE A 137 -4.48 12.16 -6.06
C PHE A 137 -5.62 12.98 -5.43
N PHE A 138 -5.28 13.98 -4.59
CA PHE A 138 -6.24 14.85 -3.91
C PHE A 138 -6.43 16.23 -4.57
N ASP A 139 -5.82 16.52 -5.72
CA ASP A 139 -5.99 17.78 -6.44
C ASP A 139 -6.83 17.59 -7.71
N SER A 140 -8.02 18.20 -7.80
CA SER A 140 -8.87 18.09 -9.01
C SER A 140 -8.31 18.77 -10.27
N ASN A 141 -7.23 19.54 -10.16
CA ASN A 141 -6.46 20.02 -11.31
C ASN A 141 -5.47 18.98 -11.86
N SER A 142 -5.20 17.91 -11.12
CA SER A 142 -4.28 16.84 -11.51
C SER A 142 -4.94 15.82 -12.44
N GLU A 143 -4.13 15.24 -13.34
CA GLU A 143 -4.58 14.15 -14.23
C GLU A 143 -4.88 12.85 -13.49
N VAL A 144 -4.34 12.67 -12.27
CA VAL A 144 -4.51 11.46 -11.45
C VAL A 144 -5.54 11.59 -10.34
N TYR A 145 -6.31 12.71 -10.31
CA TYR A 145 -7.31 12.99 -9.27
C TYR A 145 -8.26 11.81 -9.03
N ASN A 146 -8.19 11.24 -7.82
CA ASN A 146 -8.95 10.05 -7.40
C ASN A 146 -8.84 8.82 -8.33
N ASP A 147 -7.83 8.73 -9.20
CA ASP A 147 -7.56 7.54 -10.01
C ASP A 147 -6.33 6.80 -9.50
N LEU A 148 -6.59 5.74 -8.72
CA LEU A 148 -5.55 4.90 -8.14
C LEU A 148 -4.63 4.29 -9.21
N GLU A 149 -5.17 3.88 -10.36
CA GLU A 149 -4.39 3.24 -11.42
C GLU A 149 -3.42 4.24 -12.06
N ALA A 150 -3.91 5.46 -12.30
CA ALA A 150 -3.10 6.52 -12.87
C ALA A 150 -2.03 7.01 -11.89
N THR A 151 -2.39 7.17 -10.61
CA THR A 151 -1.47 7.58 -9.53
C THR A 151 -0.34 6.57 -9.35
N GLU A 152 -0.69 5.29 -9.26
CA GLU A 152 0.27 4.18 -9.17
C GLU A 152 1.22 4.17 -10.38
N THR A 153 0.67 4.31 -11.57
CA THR A 153 1.47 4.29 -12.81
C THR A 153 2.44 5.47 -12.83
N GLN A 154 1.97 6.68 -12.50
CA GLN A 154 2.81 7.87 -12.47
C GLN A 154 3.94 7.74 -11.43
N MET A 155 3.62 7.30 -10.21
CA MET A 155 4.61 7.12 -9.14
C MET A 155 5.73 6.13 -9.54
N ILE A 156 5.39 5.07 -10.27
CA ILE A 156 6.36 4.11 -10.81
C ILE A 156 7.21 4.74 -11.93
N GLU A 157 6.58 5.49 -12.83
CA GLU A 157 7.29 6.17 -13.93
C GLU A 157 8.29 7.21 -13.39
N ASP A 158 7.87 8.02 -12.41
CA ASP A 158 8.69 9.06 -11.78
C ASP A 158 9.88 8.45 -11.01
N TYR A 159 9.67 7.34 -10.30
CA TYR A 159 10.76 6.62 -9.63
C TYR A 159 11.78 6.06 -10.63
N ILE A 160 11.32 5.49 -11.74
CA ILE A 160 12.22 4.99 -12.80
C ILE A 160 13.02 6.16 -13.40
N GLU A 161 12.38 7.30 -13.68
CA GLU A 161 13.06 8.49 -14.19
C GLU A 161 14.12 8.99 -13.21
N LYS A 162 13.80 9.04 -11.90
CA LYS A 162 14.74 9.40 -10.84
C LYS A 162 15.98 8.50 -10.87
N ILE A 163 15.81 7.18 -10.82
CA ILE A 163 16.93 6.21 -10.87
C ILE A 163 17.75 6.40 -12.15
N GLU A 164 17.10 6.53 -13.31
CA GLU A 164 17.79 6.72 -14.59
C GLU A 164 18.59 8.02 -14.64
N SER A 165 18.15 9.06 -13.91
CA SER A 165 18.84 10.34 -13.81
C SER A 165 20.04 10.31 -12.85
N GLU A 166 19.98 9.49 -11.80
CA GLU A 166 21.00 9.37 -10.76
C GLU A 166 22.11 8.36 -11.12
N GLU A 167 21.80 7.33 -11.91
CA GLU A 167 22.76 6.30 -12.30
C GLU A 167 23.42 6.51 -13.69
N ASN A 168 24.74 6.26 -13.78
CA ASN A 168 25.46 6.25 -15.07
C ASN A 168 24.88 5.16 -16.01
N ASN A 169 24.33 5.58 -17.17
CA ASN A 169 24.00 4.92 -18.47
C ASN A 169 24.13 3.38 -18.71
N PHE A 170 24.85 2.61 -17.91
CA PHE A 170 25.07 1.17 -18.07
C PHE A 170 23.95 0.33 -17.41
N ILE A 171 23.27 0.84 -16.38
CA ILE A 171 22.17 0.14 -15.69
C ILE A 171 20.78 0.47 -16.30
N SER A 172 20.58 1.65 -16.88
CA SER A 172 19.30 2.02 -17.53
C SER A 172 18.87 1.04 -18.63
N SER A 173 19.81 0.44 -19.37
CA SER A 173 19.53 -0.64 -20.33
C SER A 173 19.08 -1.97 -19.70
N ILE A 174 19.47 -2.24 -18.45
CA ILE A 174 19.04 -3.42 -17.68
C ILE A 174 17.67 -3.14 -17.06
N ASN A 175 17.46 -1.95 -16.47
CA ASN A 175 16.17 -1.52 -15.92
C ASN A 175 15.10 -1.46 -17.00
N LYS A 176 15.36 -0.87 -18.16
CA LYS A 176 14.41 -0.89 -19.29
C LYS A 176 14.09 -2.29 -19.81
N THR A 177 14.94 -3.29 -19.56
CA THR A 177 14.67 -4.69 -19.90
C THR A 177 13.91 -5.44 -18.78
N LEU A 178 14.10 -5.04 -17.52
CA LEU A 178 13.37 -5.54 -16.35
C LEU A 178 11.94 -4.96 -16.32
N PHE A 179 11.81 -3.64 -16.42
CA PHE A 179 10.56 -2.88 -16.31
C PHE A 179 9.81 -2.71 -17.66
N GLY A 180 10.47 -2.88 -18.82
CA GLY A 180 10.00 -2.29 -20.09
C GLY A 180 9.21 -3.15 -21.09
N GLU A 181 8.83 -4.39 -20.81
CA GLU A 181 7.85 -5.11 -21.66
C GLU A 181 6.74 -5.85 -20.88
N GLU A 182 6.91 -6.08 -19.58
CA GLU A 182 5.98 -6.87 -18.75
C GLU A 182 5.12 -6.06 -17.78
N ALA A 183 5.37 -4.76 -17.56
CA ALA A 183 4.44 -3.85 -16.88
C ALA A 183 3.04 -3.87 -17.54
N TYR A 184 2.98 -4.22 -18.83
CA TYR A 184 1.75 -4.48 -19.58
C TYR A 184 1.06 -5.84 -19.28
N ALA A 185 1.76 -6.84 -18.72
CA ALA A 185 1.21 -8.17 -18.46
C ALA A 185 0.40 -8.26 -17.15
N ALA A 186 0.52 -7.26 -16.25
CA ALA A 186 -0.36 -7.05 -15.10
C ALA A 186 -1.79 -6.63 -15.51
N LYS A 187 -2.00 -6.19 -16.77
CA LYS A 187 -3.34 -6.09 -17.40
C LYS A 187 -3.99 -7.47 -17.69
N LYS A 188 -3.67 -8.52 -16.94
CA LYS A 188 -4.31 -9.84 -17.07
C LYS A 188 -5.72 -9.79 -16.48
N LYS A 189 -6.66 -9.32 -17.31
CA LYS A 189 -8.14 -9.47 -17.23
C LYS A 189 -8.93 -8.34 -16.51
N GLY A 190 -8.56 -7.06 -16.70
CA GLY A 190 -9.38 -5.95 -16.23
C GLY A 190 -9.50 -5.83 -14.71
N LYS A 191 -8.44 -6.26 -14.01
CA LYS A 191 -8.25 -6.14 -12.57
C LYS A 191 -7.14 -5.12 -12.37
N ILE A 192 -7.38 -4.15 -11.50
CA ILE A 192 -6.39 -3.15 -11.12
C ILE A 192 -5.78 -3.67 -9.82
N ALA A 193 -4.46 -3.79 -9.78
CA ALA A 193 -3.71 -4.11 -8.57
C ALA A 193 -3.14 -2.79 -8.05
N ILE A 194 -3.52 -2.40 -6.84
CA ILE A 194 -3.02 -1.19 -6.17
C ILE A 194 -2.17 -1.65 -4.99
N GLY A 195 -0.99 -1.08 -4.80
CA GLY A 195 -0.15 -1.49 -3.68
C GLY A 195 -0.78 -1.11 -2.34
N VAL A 196 -0.55 -1.95 -1.32
CA VAL A 196 -1.09 -1.71 0.02
C VAL A 196 -0.56 -0.43 0.66
N ASN A 197 0.64 0.00 0.28
CA ASN A 197 1.26 1.20 0.84
C ASN A 197 0.64 2.47 0.27
N LEU A 198 0.52 2.60 -1.06
CA LEU A 198 -0.20 3.73 -1.68
C LEU A 198 -1.66 3.81 -1.19
N LEU A 199 -2.38 2.68 -1.20
CA LEU A 199 -3.75 2.63 -0.71
C LEU A 199 -3.85 2.99 0.78
N GLY A 200 -2.88 2.55 1.58
CA GLY A 200 -2.77 2.86 3.00
C GLY A 200 -2.58 4.35 3.26
N SER A 201 -1.65 4.98 2.54
CA SER A 201 -1.37 6.41 2.62
C SER A 201 -2.61 7.24 2.23
N ILE A 202 -3.33 6.86 1.17
CA ILE A 202 -4.58 7.52 0.78
C ILE A 202 -5.64 7.42 1.89
N PHE A 203 -5.75 6.28 2.59
CA PHE A 203 -6.64 6.18 3.73
C PHE A 203 -6.18 7.04 4.92
N ASN A 204 -4.88 7.13 5.19
CA ASN A 204 -4.35 8.00 6.25
C ASN A 204 -4.65 9.46 5.98
N VAL A 205 -4.41 9.96 4.76
CA VAL A 205 -4.76 11.34 4.37
C VAL A 205 -6.26 11.57 4.53
N ALA A 206 -7.10 10.65 4.07
CA ALA A 206 -8.55 10.80 4.21
C ALA A 206 -9.03 10.79 5.67
N PHE A 207 -8.42 9.97 6.54
CA PHE A 207 -8.72 10.00 7.97
C PHE A 207 -8.26 11.29 8.61
N ALA A 208 -7.03 11.72 8.36
CA ALA A 208 -6.45 12.91 8.93
C ALA A 208 -7.20 14.18 8.49
N GLY A 209 -7.48 14.31 7.18
CA GLY A 209 -8.23 15.44 6.64
C GLY A 209 -9.64 15.57 7.22
N LEU A 210 -10.36 14.46 7.45
CA LEU A 210 -11.70 14.53 8.06
C LEU A 210 -11.66 14.68 9.59
N VAL A 211 -10.59 14.22 10.24
CA VAL A 211 -10.40 14.37 11.69
C VAL A 211 -9.81 15.75 12.03
N GLY A 212 -9.27 16.47 11.05
CA GLY A 212 -8.67 17.79 11.24
C GLY A 212 -7.29 17.75 11.89
N GLY A 213 -6.47 16.75 11.53
CA GLY A 213 -5.09 16.60 12.02
C GLY A 213 -4.52 15.21 11.73
N GLY A 214 -3.20 15.05 11.88
CA GLY A 214 -2.47 13.84 11.52
C GLY A 214 -2.74 12.59 12.39
N ALA A 215 -1.75 11.68 12.46
CA ALA A 215 -1.92 10.40 13.17
C ALA A 215 -2.18 10.59 14.68
N SER A 216 -1.65 11.68 15.27
CA SER A 216 -1.91 12.10 16.65
C SER A 216 -3.39 12.44 16.90
N ALA A 217 -4.06 13.11 15.96
CA ALA A 217 -5.47 13.47 16.10
C ALA A 217 -6.37 12.21 16.08
N VAL A 218 -6.07 11.25 15.19
CA VAL A 218 -6.75 9.94 15.16
C VAL A 218 -6.56 9.18 16.47
N LYS A 219 -5.34 9.16 17.02
CA LYS A 219 -5.04 8.57 18.34
C LYS A 219 -5.88 9.21 19.44
N ASN A 220 -5.87 10.54 19.53
CA ASN A 220 -6.63 11.27 20.53
C ASN A 220 -8.13 11.05 20.40
N LEU A 221 -8.63 10.93 19.16
CA LEU A 221 -10.01 10.62 18.89
C LEU A 221 -10.42 9.24 19.43
N ILE A 222 -9.58 8.22 19.24
CA ILE A 222 -9.79 6.88 19.81
C ILE A 222 -9.82 6.95 21.33
N LYS A 223 -8.92 7.70 21.95
CA LYS A 223 -8.86 7.90 23.40
C LYS A 223 -10.11 8.60 23.95
N LYS A 224 -10.63 9.59 23.22
CA LYS A 224 -11.77 10.43 23.64
C LYS A 224 -13.12 9.76 23.44
N LYS A 225 -13.34 9.13 22.28
CA LYS A 225 -14.65 8.55 21.89
C LYS A 225 -14.72 7.03 22.05
N GLY A 226 -13.57 6.37 22.13
CA GLY A 226 -13.45 4.93 22.25
C GLY A 226 -13.40 4.24 20.89
N LYS A 227 -12.51 3.24 20.79
CA LYS A 227 -12.20 2.48 19.58
C LYS A 227 -13.42 2.00 18.79
N LYS A 228 -14.47 1.53 19.48
CA LYS A 228 -15.68 1.02 18.82
C LYS A 228 -16.44 2.11 18.06
N VAL A 229 -16.55 3.31 18.63
CA VAL A 229 -17.28 4.43 18.01
C VAL A 229 -16.45 4.97 16.85
N VAL A 230 -15.14 5.13 17.05
CA VAL A 230 -14.22 5.57 16.00
C VAL A 230 -14.18 4.60 14.83
N ALA A 231 -14.14 3.29 15.09
CA ALA A 231 -14.22 2.27 14.05
C ALA A 231 -15.44 2.44 13.15
N GLN A 232 -16.59 2.82 13.72
CA GLN A 232 -17.81 3.03 12.93
C GLN A 232 -17.68 4.25 12.00
N GLN A 233 -17.12 5.36 12.47
CA GLN A 233 -16.96 6.56 11.62
C GLN A 233 -15.86 6.40 10.60
N LEU A 234 -14.67 5.92 10.99
CA LEU A 234 -13.57 5.70 10.05
C LEU A 234 -13.89 4.60 9.04
N SER A 235 -14.76 3.62 9.36
CA SER A 235 -15.29 2.70 8.35
C SER A 235 -16.02 3.41 7.22
N ARG A 236 -16.75 4.49 7.53
CA ARG A 236 -17.53 5.26 6.56
C ARG A 236 -16.62 6.18 5.76
N VAL A 237 -15.65 6.81 6.40
CA VAL A 237 -14.59 7.59 5.71
C VAL A 237 -13.85 6.71 4.71
N ALA A 238 -13.29 5.59 5.14
CA ALA A 238 -12.57 4.68 4.24
C ALA A 238 -13.48 4.11 3.14
N THR A 239 -14.75 3.84 3.44
CA THR A 239 -15.71 3.39 2.43
C THR A 239 -15.98 4.47 1.38
N ALA A 240 -16.20 5.72 1.80
CA ALA A 240 -16.42 6.84 0.90
C ALA A 240 -15.18 7.08 0.04
N GLN A 241 -13.99 7.11 0.65
CA GLN A 241 -12.73 7.27 -0.06
C GLN A 241 -12.48 6.14 -1.07
N ALA A 242 -12.66 4.87 -0.65
CA ALA A 242 -12.47 3.74 -1.55
C ALA A 242 -13.43 3.80 -2.76
N LYS A 243 -14.70 4.19 -2.55
CA LYS A 243 -15.65 4.38 -3.64
C LYS A 243 -15.27 5.54 -4.56
N LYS A 244 -14.85 6.69 -4.00
CA LYS A 244 -14.37 7.87 -4.76
C LYS A 244 -13.19 7.48 -5.65
N ALA A 245 -12.30 6.65 -5.10
CA ALA A 245 -11.15 6.06 -5.77
C ALA A 245 -11.48 4.92 -6.76
N GLY A 246 -12.77 4.62 -6.99
CA GLY A 246 -13.23 3.61 -7.94
C GLY A 246 -13.24 2.16 -7.44
N ILE A 247 -12.94 1.89 -6.17
CA ILE A 247 -13.00 0.55 -5.59
C ILE A 247 -14.44 0.22 -5.20
N LYS A 248 -15.10 -0.66 -5.96
CA LYS A 248 -16.48 -1.09 -5.63
C LYS A 248 -16.51 -2.38 -4.84
N THR A 249 -15.74 -3.37 -5.27
CA THR A 249 -15.72 -4.69 -4.63
C THR A 249 -14.32 -5.28 -4.56
N VAL A 250 -14.11 -6.08 -3.51
CA VAL A 250 -12.94 -6.96 -3.34
C VAL A 250 -13.49 -8.38 -3.28
N LYS A 251 -13.02 -9.25 -4.19
CA LYS A 251 -13.53 -10.62 -4.32
C LYS A 251 -15.05 -10.73 -4.54
N GLY A 252 -15.66 -9.73 -5.19
CA GLY A 252 -17.11 -9.65 -5.39
C GLY A 252 -17.91 -9.30 -4.12
N VAL A 253 -17.24 -8.99 -3.02
CA VAL A 253 -17.84 -8.45 -1.79
C VAL A 253 -17.73 -6.92 -1.83
N ALA A 254 -18.83 -6.23 -1.58
CA ALA A 254 -18.84 -4.77 -1.52
C ALA A 254 -17.75 -4.25 -0.56
N ILE A 255 -17.00 -3.24 -0.98
CA ILE A 255 -15.86 -2.70 -0.21
C ILE A 255 -16.28 -2.25 1.20
N ALA A 256 -17.49 -1.67 1.33
CA ALA A 256 -18.07 -1.27 2.61
C ALA A 256 -18.16 -2.43 3.61
N THR A 257 -18.55 -3.62 3.13
CA THR A 257 -18.64 -4.83 3.96
C THR A 257 -17.25 -5.32 4.35
N VAL A 258 -16.28 -5.23 3.45
CA VAL A 258 -14.89 -5.61 3.74
C VAL A 258 -14.32 -4.71 4.83
N ILE A 259 -14.33 -3.39 4.60
CA ILE A 259 -13.82 -2.37 5.53
C ILE A 259 -14.48 -2.49 6.91
N ALA A 260 -15.81 -2.62 6.97
CA ALA A 260 -16.53 -2.73 8.24
C ALA A 260 -16.07 -3.92 9.12
N ASN A 261 -15.56 -4.99 8.50
CA ASN A 261 -15.06 -6.17 9.22
C ASN A 261 -13.63 -6.01 9.71
N VAL A 262 -12.81 -5.18 9.05
CA VAL A 262 -11.36 -5.12 9.31
C VAL A 262 -10.91 -3.85 10.02
N VAL A 263 -11.63 -2.72 9.87
CA VAL A 263 -11.24 -1.41 10.42
C VAL A 263 -11.07 -1.42 11.94
N TYR A 264 -11.88 -2.19 12.67
CA TYR A 264 -11.71 -2.30 14.13
C TYR A 264 -10.36 -2.90 14.50
N THR A 265 -9.83 -3.83 13.70
CA THR A 265 -8.50 -4.40 13.90
C THR A 265 -7.41 -3.44 13.43
N ALA A 266 -7.64 -2.68 12.36
CA ALA A 266 -6.71 -1.67 11.87
C ALA A 266 -6.42 -0.59 12.93
N LEU A 267 -7.42 -0.22 13.73
CA LEU A 267 -7.25 0.75 14.83
C LEU A 267 -6.43 0.25 16.03
N ASP A 268 -5.84 -0.95 15.97
CA ASP A 268 -4.80 -1.35 16.92
C ASP A 268 -3.43 -0.74 16.57
N TYR A 269 -3.26 -0.30 15.32
CA TYR A 269 -2.00 0.17 14.77
C TYR A 269 -2.00 1.68 14.63
N ALA A 270 -0.82 2.26 14.76
CA ALA A 270 -0.59 3.69 14.63
C ALA A 270 -0.76 4.13 13.15
N ASP A 271 -0.25 3.34 12.21
CA ASP A 271 -0.59 3.41 10.78
C ASP A 271 -1.91 2.67 10.51
N VAL A 272 -3.03 3.36 10.75
CA VAL A 272 -4.38 2.80 10.58
C VAL A 272 -4.67 2.47 9.12
N GLY A 273 -4.30 3.34 8.20
CA GLY A 273 -4.52 3.21 6.77
C GLY A 273 -3.78 2.04 6.16
N GLY A 274 -2.47 1.91 6.42
CA GLY A 274 -1.68 0.77 5.95
C GLY A 274 -2.10 -0.54 6.59
N ALA A 275 -2.43 -0.56 7.89
CA ALA A 275 -3.01 -1.74 8.54
C ALA A 275 -4.35 -2.14 7.89
N LEU A 276 -5.20 -1.16 7.55
CA LEU A 276 -6.46 -1.38 6.85
C LEU A 276 -6.23 -1.98 5.45
N ALA A 277 -5.33 -1.39 4.66
CA ALA A 277 -4.99 -1.88 3.32
C ALA A 277 -4.46 -3.32 3.34
N LYS A 278 -3.53 -3.65 4.26
CA LYS A 278 -3.00 -5.01 4.46
C LYS A 278 -4.08 -6.01 4.90
N LEU A 279 -5.07 -5.57 5.67
CA LEU A 279 -6.20 -6.41 6.05
C LEU A 279 -7.20 -6.61 4.90
N ILE A 280 -7.33 -5.65 3.98
CA ILE A 280 -8.10 -5.79 2.75
C ILE A 280 -7.43 -6.78 1.80
N ASP A 281 -6.13 -6.64 1.55
CA ASP A 281 -5.31 -7.60 0.76
C ASP A 281 -5.51 -9.03 1.28
N ARG A 282 -5.43 -9.25 2.61
CA ARG A 282 -5.63 -10.57 3.23
C ARG A 282 -6.92 -11.30 2.82
N VAL A 283 -7.96 -10.58 2.39
CA VAL A 283 -9.26 -11.16 2.03
C VAL A 283 -9.56 -11.14 0.52
N ASP A 284 -8.62 -10.70 -0.31
CA ASP A 284 -8.82 -10.55 -1.75
C ASP A 284 -8.67 -11.88 -2.54
N TRP A 285 -8.39 -11.81 -3.85
CA TRP A 285 -8.16 -12.99 -4.70
C TRP A 285 -6.76 -13.58 -4.56
N TYR A 286 -5.75 -12.76 -4.28
CA TYR A 286 -4.33 -13.10 -4.19
C TYR A 286 -3.77 -12.62 -2.84
N PRO A 287 -4.22 -13.23 -1.73
CA PRO A 287 -4.04 -12.64 -0.42
C PRO A 287 -2.59 -12.60 0.04
N ARG A 288 -2.22 -11.49 0.68
CA ARG A 288 -0.92 -11.22 1.30
C ARG A 288 0.22 -11.15 0.30
N ASN A 289 -0.03 -10.56 -0.85
CA ASN A 289 1.01 -10.30 -1.85
C ASN A 289 1.47 -8.83 -1.85
N GLY A 290 0.92 -7.97 -0.99
CA GLY A 290 1.25 -6.54 -0.98
C GLY A 290 0.43 -5.72 -1.98
N TRP A 291 -0.55 -6.35 -2.64
CA TRP A 291 -1.41 -5.72 -3.63
C TRP A 291 -2.88 -5.97 -3.30
N VAL A 292 -3.74 -5.02 -3.65
CA VAL A 292 -5.18 -5.20 -3.56
C VAL A 292 -5.76 -5.31 -4.97
N ASP A 293 -6.29 -6.49 -5.29
CA ASP A 293 -7.07 -6.73 -6.50
C ASP A 293 -8.43 -6.01 -6.40
N VAL A 294 -8.57 -4.87 -7.08
CA VAL A 294 -9.82 -4.10 -7.11
C VAL A 294 -10.57 -4.28 -8.43
N THR A 295 -11.89 -4.17 -8.34
CA THR A 295 -12.79 -4.16 -9.50
C THR A 295 -13.59 -2.86 -9.53
N LYS A 296 -13.46 -2.13 -10.64
CA LYS A 296 -14.23 -0.91 -10.98
C LYS A 296 -15.66 -1.27 -11.41
#